data_AF-A0A1F3YCQ0-F1
#
_entry.id   AF-A0A1F3YCQ0-F1
#
_cell.length_a   1.000
_cell.length_b   1.000
_cell.length_c   1.000
_cell.angle_alpha   90.00
_cell.angle_beta   90.00
_cell.angle_gamma   90.00
#
_symmetry.space_group_name_H-M   'P 1'
#
loop_
_entity.id
_entity.type
_entity.pdbx_description
1 polymer ?
#
loop_
_entity_poly.entity_id
_entity_poly.type
_entity_poly.pdbx_seq_one_letter_code
_entity_poly.pdbx_strand_id
1 'polypeptide(L)'
;MSQRFIFSLFFHLIITNGISVPVLWSAELAPVFEQLKQSAVSYENNGAICEQVTRLKLQERFPELGFRIETGIVYSDDRRTIGELDVVVFRKLDGQAILIAEVKCWKNLRSAIKKAHDQRARFQSVIQQGVPVDFHSAKDRFDSDQFSGSPEFIAVSQKGGESAGFDMGLDFTLNELMTLRSWLLKCQADRECASE
;
A
#
# COMPACT_ATOMS: atom_id res chain seq x y z
N MET A 1 40.00 64.88 -39.87
CA MET A 1 38.75 64.46 -39.21
C MET A 1 38.57 62.97 -39.47
N SER A 2 38.78 62.11 -38.48
CA SER A 2 38.61 60.66 -38.59
C SER A 2 37.80 60.20 -37.39
N GLN A 3 36.54 59.83 -37.64
CA GLN A 3 35.59 59.36 -36.63
C GLN A 3 35.81 57.87 -36.37
N ARG A 4 36.07 57.51 -35.11
CA ARG A 4 36.09 56.14 -34.62
C ARG A 4 34.68 55.77 -34.16
N PHE A 5 34.09 54.73 -34.78
CA PHE A 5 32.88 54.07 -34.29
C PHE A 5 33.26 53.08 -33.18
N ILE A 6 32.70 53.25 -31.98
CA ILE A 6 32.78 52.30 -30.87
C ILE A 6 31.46 51.53 -30.85
N PHE A 7 31.50 50.26 -31.25
CA PHE A 7 30.38 49.32 -31.09
C PHE A 7 30.40 48.79 -29.66
N SER A 8 29.43 49.22 -28.85
CA SER A 8 29.22 48.73 -27.48
C SER A 8 28.34 47.46 -27.53
N LEU A 9 28.95 46.29 -27.31
CA LEU A 9 28.25 45.02 -27.16
C LEU A 9 27.61 44.97 -25.76
N PHE A 10 26.28 45.14 -25.67
CA PHE A 10 25.53 44.89 -24.44
C PHE A 10 25.14 43.40 -24.36
N PHE A 11 25.95 42.60 -23.67
CA PHE A 11 25.58 41.25 -23.24
C PHE A 11 24.55 41.36 -22.10
N HIS A 12 23.28 41.13 -22.37
CA HIS A 12 22.25 40.99 -21.34
C HIS A 12 22.38 39.60 -20.69
N LEU A 13 23.02 39.56 -19.52
CA LEU A 13 23.02 38.41 -18.63
C LEU A 13 21.62 38.27 -18.02
N ILE A 14 20.77 37.41 -18.61
CA ILE A 14 19.49 37.04 -17.99
C ILE A 14 19.81 36.11 -16.81
N ILE A 15 19.89 36.69 -15.61
CA ILE A 15 19.92 35.94 -14.36
C ILE A 15 18.50 35.37 -14.18
N THR A 16 18.26 34.14 -14.65
CA THR A 16 17.07 33.40 -14.25
C THR A 16 17.27 33.02 -12.78
N ASN A 17 16.73 33.84 -11.88
CA ASN A 17 16.53 33.47 -10.49
C ASN A 17 15.70 32.19 -10.48
N GLY A 18 16.36 31.06 -10.20
CA GLY A 18 15.72 29.77 -10.02
C GLY A 18 14.81 29.85 -8.81
N ILE A 19 13.56 30.22 -9.01
CA ILE A 19 12.51 30.07 -8.01
C ILE A 19 12.31 28.56 -7.89
N SER A 20 12.98 27.95 -6.91
CA SER A 20 12.64 26.61 -6.45
C SER A 20 11.20 26.66 -5.96
N VAL A 21 10.25 26.26 -6.81
CA VAL A 21 8.87 26.09 -6.39
C VAL A 21 8.90 24.94 -5.38
N PRO A 22 8.59 25.17 -4.09
CA PRO A 22 8.50 24.07 -3.15
C PRO A 22 7.44 23.13 -3.69
N VAL A 23 7.82 21.85 -3.85
CA VAL A 23 6.85 20.79 -4.09
C VAL A 23 5.83 20.91 -2.96
N LEU A 24 4.59 21.28 -3.28
CA LEU A 24 3.52 21.36 -2.30
C LEU A 24 3.19 19.93 -1.90
N TRP A 25 3.83 19.45 -0.83
CA TRP A 25 3.43 18.22 -0.16
C TRP A 25 1.99 18.42 0.31
N SER A 26 1.09 17.51 -0.05
CA SER A 26 -0.22 17.47 0.60
C SER A 26 0.03 17.28 2.10
N ALA A 27 -0.41 18.25 2.91
CA ALA A 27 -0.23 18.22 4.36
C ALA A 27 -0.80 16.93 4.99
N GLU A 28 -1.77 16.30 4.31
CA GLU A 28 -2.40 15.05 4.74
C GLU A 28 -1.56 13.80 4.44
N LEU A 29 -0.70 13.81 3.42
CA LEU A 29 0.13 12.65 3.04
C LEU A 29 1.42 12.55 3.86
N ALA A 30 1.96 13.68 4.32
CA ALA A 30 3.24 13.70 5.03
C ALA A 30 3.26 12.82 6.30
N PRO A 31 2.24 12.83 7.18
CA PRO A 31 2.24 11.95 8.35
C PRO A 31 2.22 10.46 8.01
N VAL A 32 1.55 10.09 6.90
CA VAL A 32 1.50 8.70 6.43
C VAL A 32 2.84 8.30 5.82
N PHE A 33 3.46 9.20 5.05
CA PHE A 33 4.81 8.99 4.51
C PHE A 33 5.82 8.70 5.63
N GLU A 34 5.85 9.52 6.68
CA GLU A 34 6.80 9.34 7.80
C GLU A 34 6.62 7.99 8.51
N GLN A 35 5.38 7.53 8.67
CA GLN A 35 5.10 6.21 9.24
C GLN A 35 5.58 5.06 8.33
N LEU A 36 5.38 5.20 7.01
CA LEU A 36 5.70 4.16 6.04
C LEU A 36 7.19 4.11 5.66
N LYS A 37 7.90 5.23 5.77
CA LYS A 37 9.35 5.36 5.49
C LYS A 37 10.20 4.37 6.29
N GLN A 38 9.76 4.01 7.49
CA GLN A 38 10.46 3.06 8.37
C GLN A 38 10.09 1.60 8.08
N SER A 39 9.08 1.35 7.26
CA SER A 39 8.73 -0.01 6.86
C SER A 39 9.71 -0.47 5.78
N ALA A 40 10.47 -1.52 6.08
CA ALA A 40 11.26 -2.24 5.08
C ALA A 40 10.30 -3.06 4.21
N VAL A 41 9.51 -2.40 3.36
CA VAL A 41 8.57 -2.99 2.41
C VAL A 41 8.95 -2.51 1.02
N SER A 42 8.95 -3.38 0.02
CA SER A 42 9.13 -2.97 -1.37
C SER A 42 7.87 -2.31 -1.93
N TYR A 43 7.99 -1.07 -2.39
CA TYR A 43 6.89 -0.32 -3.02
C TYR A 43 6.85 -0.45 -4.54
N GLU A 44 7.66 -1.34 -5.13
CA GLU A 44 7.67 -1.57 -6.59
C GLU A 44 6.33 -2.13 -7.10
N ASN A 45 5.63 -2.92 -6.29
CA ASN A 45 4.26 -3.32 -6.59
C ASN A 45 3.30 -2.15 -6.30
N ASN A 46 2.43 -1.82 -7.26
CA ASN A 46 1.40 -0.78 -7.08
C ASN A 46 0.41 -1.11 -5.95
N GLY A 47 0.15 -2.39 -5.66
CA GLY A 47 -0.75 -2.81 -4.58
C GLY A 47 -0.20 -2.52 -3.18
N ALA A 48 1.13 -2.62 -3.01
CA ALA A 48 1.80 -2.55 -1.72
C ALA A 48 1.50 -1.26 -0.96
N ILE A 49 1.42 -0.11 -1.65
CA ILE A 49 1.11 1.15 -0.97
C ILE A 49 -0.29 1.12 -0.34
N CYS A 50 -1.26 0.50 -1.00
CA CYS A 50 -2.62 0.44 -0.50
C CYS A 50 -2.77 -0.56 0.64
N GLU A 51 -2.07 -1.68 0.57
CA GLU A 51 -1.99 -2.63 1.68
C GLU A 51 -1.38 -1.97 2.92
N GLN A 52 -0.27 -1.23 2.76
CA GLN A 52 0.38 -0.56 3.89
C GLN A 52 -0.46 0.57 4.48
N VAL A 53 -1.14 1.37 3.66
CA VAL A 53 -2.09 2.38 4.17
C VAL A 53 -3.30 1.71 4.83
N THR A 54 -3.76 0.58 4.32
CA THR A 54 -4.82 -0.22 4.97
C THR A 54 -4.35 -0.75 6.32
N ARG A 55 -3.11 -1.24 6.43
CA ARG A 55 -2.52 -1.68 7.70
C ARG A 55 -2.53 -0.55 8.74
N LEU A 56 -2.05 0.65 8.37
CA LEU A 56 -2.07 1.81 9.27
C LEU A 56 -3.50 2.15 9.72
N LYS A 57 -4.47 2.18 8.79
CA LYS A 57 -5.87 2.43 9.12
C LYS A 57 -6.46 1.37 10.05
N LEU A 58 -6.13 0.09 9.85
CA LEU A 58 -6.58 -0.99 10.72
C LEU A 58 -5.92 -0.93 12.11
N GLN A 59 -4.71 -0.37 12.26
CA GLN A 59 -4.09 -0.17 13.58
C GLN A 59 -4.90 0.79 14.47
N GLU A 60 -5.65 1.72 13.88
CA GLU A 60 -6.57 2.61 14.63
C GLU A 60 -7.73 1.82 15.26
N ARG A 61 -8.21 0.77 14.57
CA ARG A 61 -9.30 -0.11 15.05
C ARG A 61 -8.78 -1.27 15.90
N PHE A 62 -7.58 -1.76 15.63
CA PHE A 62 -6.98 -2.94 16.25
C PHE A 62 -5.63 -2.59 16.91
N PRO A 63 -5.63 -2.18 18.19
CA PRO A 63 -4.43 -1.75 18.88
C PRO A 63 -3.36 -2.83 18.96
N GLU A 64 -2.10 -2.47 18.72
CA GLU A 64 -0.97 -3.40 18.65
C GLU A 64 -0.76 -4.24 19.92
N LEU A 65 -1.22 -3.77 21.09
CA LEU A 65 -1.12 -4.55 22.33
C LEU A 65 -1.91 -5.87 22.25
N GLY A 66 -3.07 -5.87 21.61
CA GLY A 66 -3.96 -7.04 21.49
C GLY A 66 -3.92 -7.74 20.14
N PHE A 67 -3.39 -7.07 19.11
CA PHE A 67 -3.48 -7.52 17.74
C PHE A 67 -2.14 -7.42 16.99
N ARG A 68 -1.99 -8.27 15.98
CA ARG A 68 -0.91 -8.24 15.01
C ARG A 68 -1.53 -8.10 13.63
N ILE A 69 -1.01 -7.17 12.82
CA ILE A 69 -1.53 -6.92 11.47
C ILE A 69 -0.41 -7.21 10.48
N GLU A 70 -0.64 -8.20 9.64
CA GLU A 70 0.30 -8.67 8.63
C GLU A 70 -0.21 -8.32 7.23
N THR A 71 0.71 -8.15 6.29
CA THR A 71 0.39 -7.87 4.88
C THR A 71 1.05 -8.90 3.97
N GLY A 72 0.41 -9.20 2.84
CA GLY A 72 0.98 -10.07 1.80
C GLY A 72 1.23 -11.50 2.27
N ILE A 73 0.25 -12.12 2.94
CA ILE A 73 0.35 -13.54 3.31
C ILE A 73 0.02 -14.39 2.09
N VAL A 74 1.02 -15.08 1.58
CA VAL A 74 0.89 -16.03 0.47
C VAL A 74 0.41 -17.38 1.03
N TYR A 75 -0.46 -18.04 0.26
CA TYR A 75 -0.91 -19.39 0.58
C TYR A 75 -0.77 -20.32 -0.62
N SER A 76 -0.12 -21.47 -0.39
CA SER A 76 0.34 -22.40 -1.44
C SER A 76 0.07 -23.86 -1.08
N ASP A 77 -0.08 -24.69 -2.10
CA ASP A 77 0.00 -26.15 -1.99
C ASP A 77 1.42 -26.65 -2.35
N ASP A 78 1.58 -27.97 -2.47
CA ASP A 78 2.84 -28.62 -2.87
C ASP A 78 3.28 -28.30 -4.31
N ARG A 79 2.40 -27.72 -5.13
CA ARG A 79 2.60 -27.53 -6.58
C ARG A 79 2.71 -26.07 -6.97
N ARG A 80 2.02 -25.16 -6.28
CA ARG A 80 1.91 -23.76 -6.68
C ARG A 80 1.37 -22.85 -5.58
N THR A 81 1.59 -21.55 -5.77
CA THR A 81 0.82 -20.50 -5.11
C THR A 81 -0.64 -20.55 -5.53
N ILE A 82 -1.54 -20.60 -4.54
CA ILE A 82 -2.99 -20.58 -4.76
C ILE A 82 -3.50 -19.14 -4.74
N GLY A 83 -2.99 -18.33 -3.82
CA GLY A 83 -3.30 -16.90 -3.71
C GLY A 83 -2.47 -16.18 -2.66
N GLU A 84 -2.88 -14.94 -2.42
CA GLU A 84 -2.30 -14.02 -1.44
C GLU A 84 -3.46 -13.34 -0.71
N LEU A 85 -3.26 -13.06 0.58
CA LEU A 85 -4.13 -12.27 1.44
C LEU A 85 -3.45 -10.92 1.66
N ASP A 86 -4.13 -9.86 1.22
CA ASP A 86 -3.56 -8.51 1.19
C ASP A 86 -3.24 -7.99 2.60
N VAL A 87 -4.21 -8.03 3.54
CA VAL A 87 -3.99 -7.67 4.96
C VAL A 87 -4.76 -8.61 5.90
N VAL A 88 -4.11 -9.10 6.95
CA VAL A 88 -4.71 -10.02 7.94
C VAL A 88 -4.48 -9.50 9.36
N VAL A 89 -5.55 -9.46 10.16
CA VAL A 89 -5.50 -9.12 11.58
C VAL A 89 -5.59 -10.39 12.41
N PHE A 90 -4.54 -10.65 13.18
CA PHE A 90 -4.49 -11.73 14.16
C PHE A 90 -4.69 -11.19 15.57
N ARG A 91 -5.48 -11.90 16.37
CA ARG A 91 -5.55 -11.68 17.81
C ARG A 91 -4.32 -12.31 18.48
N LYS A 92 -3.58 -11.55 19.28
CA LYS A 92 -2.35 -12.04 19.93
C LYS A 92 -2.58 -13.10 21.01
N LEU A 93 -3.78 -13.12 21.62
CA LEU A 93 -4.12 -14.04 22.71
C LEU A 93 -4.01 -15.51 22.29
N ASP A 94 -4.51 -15.84 21.10
CA ASP A 94 -4.67 -17.20 20.59
C ASP A 94 -4.14 -17.37 19.16
N GLY A 95 -3.57 -16.32 18.57
CA GLY A 95 -3.03 -16.33 17.22
C GLY A 95 -4.08 -16.43 16.12
N GLN A 96 -5.39 -16.37 16.43
CA GLN A 96 -6.45 -16.55 15.44
C GLN A 96 -6.56 -15.32 14.53
N ALA A 97 -6.68 -15.54 13.22
CA ALA A 97 -7.09 -14.54 12.26
C ALA A 97 -8.55 -14.17 12.53
N ILE A 98 -8.80 -12.89 12.80
CA ILE A 98 -10.13 -12.37 13.10
C ILE A 98 -10.69 -11.53 11.96
N LEU A 99 -9.82 -10.99 11.10
CA LEU A 99 -10.20 -10.20 9.95
C LEU A 99 -9.21 -10.40 8.81
N ILE A 100 -9.74 -10.52 7.59
CA ILE A 100 -8.99 -10.52 6.34
C ILE A 100 -9.54 -9.38 5.48
N ALA A 101 -8.68 -8.43 5.14
CA ALA A 101 -8.98 -7.30 4.30
C ALA A 101 -8.35 -7.50 2.92
N GLU A 102 -9.20 -7.60 1.90
CA GLU A 102 -8.82 -7.69 0.50
C GLU A 102 -8.80 -6.27 -0.11
N VAL A 103 -7.62 -5.78 -0.47
CA VAL A 103 -7.36 -4.39 -0.81
C VAL A 103 -7.25 -4.20 -2.31
N LYS A 104 -8.02 -3.26 -2.87
CA LYS A 104 -7.97 -2.95 -4.31
C LYS A 104 -7.95 -1.45 -4.58
N CYS A 105 -6.80 -0.97 -5.03
CA CYS A 105 -6.59 0.39 -5.51
C CYS A 105 -6.59 0.49 -7.03
N TRP A 106 -7.76 0.66 -7.63
CA TRP A 106 -7.96 0.47 -9.07
C TRP A 106 -8.72 1.65 -9.68
N LYS A 107 -8.40 1.99 -10.94
CA LYS A 107 -9.16 3.01 -11.68
C LYS A 107 -10.62 2.60 -11.89
N ASN A 108 -10.87 1.31 -12.13
CA ASN A 108 -12.22 0.76 -12.30
C ASN A 108 -12.64 0.02 -11.03
N LEU A 109 -13.40 0.71 -10.18
CA LEU A 109 -13.87 0.17 -8.91
C LEU A 109 -14.82 -1.02 -9.06
N ARG A 110 -15.62 -1.08 -10.13
CA ARG A 110 -16.55 -2.20 -10.37
C ARG A 110 -15.79 -3.49 -10.65
N SER A 111 -14.74 -3.44 -11.46
CA SER A 111 -13.88 -4.60 -11.70
C SER A 111 -13.10 -4.98 -10.44
N ALA A 112 -12.70 -3.98 -9.66
CA ALA A 112 -11.94 -4.16 -8.44
C ALA A 112 -12.75 -4.90 -7.36
N ILE A 113 -14.00 -4.50 -7.11
CA ILE A 113 -14.85 -5.19 -6.12
C ILE A 113 -15.16 -6.62 -6.55
N LYS A 114 -15.40 -6.86 -7.85
CA LYS A 114 -15.56 -8.23 -8.36
C LYS A 114 -14.30 -9.07 -8.07
N LYS A 115 -13.11 -8.50 -8.31
CA LYS A 115 -11.84 -9.19 -8.06
C LYS A 115 -11.66 -9.51 -6.57
N ALA A 116 -12.01 -8.58 -5.67
CA ALA A 116 -11.96 -8.82 -4.24
C ALA A 116 -12.89 -9.98 -3.83
N HIS A 117 -14.11 -10.02 -4.36
CA HIS A 117 -15.05 -11.11 -4.11
C HIS A 117 -14.55 -12.45 -4.65
N ASP A 118 -13.97 -12.47 -5.86
CA ASP A 118 -13.39 -13.68 -6.45
C ASP A 118 -12.24 -14.23 -5.57
N GLN A 119 -11.42 -13.35 -5.00
CA GLN A 119 -10.31 -13.75 -4.12
C GLN A 119 -10.80 -14.29 -2.78
N ARG A 120 -11.79 -13.63 -2.16
CA ARG A 120 -12.49 -14.14 -0.97
C ARG A 120 -13.07 -15.54 -1.22
N ALA A 121 -13.84 -15.71 -2.29
CA ALA A 121 -14.46 -16.98 -2.63
C ALA A 121 -13.43 -18.09 -2.83
N ARG A 122 -12.30 -17.77 -3.49
CA ARG A 122 -11.19 -18.71 -3.66
C ARG A 122 -10.59 -19.12 -2.32
N PHE A 123 -10.28 -18.18 -1.44
CA PHE A 123 -9.75 -18.50 -0.11
C PHE A 123 -10.71 -19.35 0.71
N GLN A 124 -11.99 -18.96 0.77
CA GLN A 124 -13.00 -19.71 1.52
C GLN A 124 -13.14 -21.14 1.01
N SER A 125 -13.15 -21.33 -0.31
CA SER A 125 -13.19 -22.66 -0.93
C SER A 125 -12.00 -23.52 -0.51
N VAL A 126 -10.79 -22.94 -0.46
CA VAL A 126 -9.56 -23.64 -0.05
C VAL A 126 -9.64 -24.07 1.42
N ILE A 127 -10.04 -23.17 2.32
CA ILE A 127 -10.18 -23.50 3.75
C ILE A 127 -11.27 -24.57 3.97
N GLN A 128 -12.41 -24.45 3.28
CA GLN A 128 -13.54 -25.39 3.42
C GLN A 128 -13.24 -26.79 2.91
N GLN A 129 -12.40 -26.92 1.88
CA GLN A 129 -11.99 -28.23 1.37
C GLN A 129 -11.05 -28.98 2.33
N GLY A 130 -10.48 -28.29 3.33
CA GLY A 130 -9.55 -28.89 4.29
C GLY A 130 -8.26 -29.40 3.64
N VAL A 131 -7.92 -28.89 2.46
CA VAL A 131 -6.66 -29.23 1.78
C VAL A 131 -5.50 -28.65 2.61
N PRO A 132 -4.40 -29.39 2.80
CA PRO A 132 -3.20 -28.83 3.44
C PRO A 132 -2.68 -27.64 2.63
N VAL A 133 -2.51 -26.49 3.28
CA VAL A 133 -2.03 -25.25 2.69
C VAL A 133 -0.95 -24.68 3.60
N ASP A 134 0.15 -24.25 2.99
CA ASP A 134 1.21 -23.53 3.66
C ASP A 134 0.94 -22.02 3.57
N PHE A 135 0.95 -21.33 4.70
CA PHE A 135 0.78 -19.89 4.80
C PHE A 135 2.11 -19.25 5.20
N HIS A 136 2.57 -18.27 4.43
CA HIS A 136 3.82 -17.56 4.73
C HIS A 136 3.81 -16.12 4.23
N SER A 137 4.59 -15.28 4.89
CA SER A 137 5.00 -13.97 4.40
C SER A 137 6.51 -13.96 4.15
N ALA A 138 7.09 -12.82 3.83
CA ALA A 138 8.55 -12.69 3.73
C ALA A 138 9.28 -13.01 5.06
N LYS A 139 8.60 -12.84 6.20
CA LYS A 139 9.22 -12.90 7.53
C LYS A 139 8.74 -14.06 8.38
N ASP A 140 7.50 -14.49 8.18
CA ASP A 140 6.83 -15.45 9.07
C ASP A 140 6.17 -16.60 8.30
N ARG A 141 5.94 -17.70 9.03
CA ARG A 141 5.03 -18.78 8.62
C ARG A 141 3.83 -18.78 9.55
N PHE A 142 2.69 -19.25 9.05
CA PHE A 142 1.44 -19.26 9.78
C PHE A 142 0.83 -20.66 9.71
N ASP A 143 0.24 -21.09 10.82
CA ASP A 143 -0.45 -22.36 10.90
C ASP A 143 -1.85 -22.22 10.28
N SER A 144 -2.31 -23.27 9.60
CA SER A 144 -3.61 -23.27 8.92
C SER A 144 -4.80 -23.15 9.89
N ASP A 145 -4.62 -23.62 11.13
CA ASP A 145 -5.61 -23.52 12.20
C ASP A 145 -5.87 -22.07 12.65
N GLN A 146 -4.91 -21.16 12.45
CA GLN A 146 -5.08 -19.72 12.68
C GLN A 146 -6.19 -19.13 11.81
N PHE A 147 -6.55 -19.77 10.70
CA PHE A 147 -7.57 -19.31 9.76
C PHE A 147 -8.91 -20.06 9.89
N SER A 148 -9.01 -21.02 10.81
CA SER A 148 -10.19 -21.87 10.98
C SER A 148 -11.38 -21.16 11.64
N GLY A 149 -11.14 -20.07 12.38
CA GLY A 149 -12.14 -19.33 13.16
C GLY A 149 -13.17 -18.51 12.38
N SER A 150 -13.32 -18.72 11.07
CA SER A 150 -14.20 -17.93 10.18
C SER A 150 -13.98 -16.41 10.31
N PRO A 151 -12.78 -15.90 9.96
CA PRO A 151 -12.49 -14.47 10.05
C PRO A 151 -13.51 -13.62 9.29
N GLU A 152 -13.74 -12.39 9.77
CA GLU A 152 -14.47 -11.38 9.02
C GLU A 152 -13.71 -11.09 7.72
N PHE A 153 -14.44 -11.01 6.60
CA PHE A 153 -13.88 -10.65 5.30
C PHE A 153 -14.42 -9.32 4.85
N ILE A 154 -13.53 -8.35 4.64
CA ILE A 154 -13.87 -7.04 4.12
C ILE A 154 -13.11 -6.74 2.82
N ALA A 155 -13.77 -6.05 1.89
CA ALA A 155 -13.13 -5.47 0.73
C ALA A 155 -12.80 -4.00 1.03
N VAL A 156 -11.55 -3.60 0.76
CA VAL A 156 -11.04 -2.25 1.01
C VAL A 156 -10.62 -1.58 -0.29
N SER A 157 -10.93 -0.30 -0.46
CA SER A 157 -10.50 0.46 -1.63
C SER A 157 -10.15 1.91 -1.28
N GLN A 158 -9.61 2.65 -2.26
CA GLN A 158 -9.34 4.07 -2.11
C GLN A 158 -10.61 4.88 -1.77
N LYS A 159 -10.44 6.15 -1.41
CA LYS A 159 -11.52 7.11 -1.17
C LYS A 159 -12.57 7.06 -2.29
N GLY A 160 -13.84 6.94 -1.87
CA GLY A 160 -14.98 6.75 -2.77
C GLY A 160 -15.30 5.29 -3.12
N GLY A 161 -14.46 4.33 -2.72
CA GLY A 161 -14.65 2.90 -2.93
C GLY A 161 -15.98 2.35 -2.40
N GLU A 162 -16.42 2.81 -1.23
CA GLU A 162 -17.68 2.35 -0.61
C GLU A 162 -18.90 2.57 -1.53
N SER A 163 -18.91 3.65 -2.33
CA SER A 163 -19.97 3.90 -3.32
C SER A 163 -20.05 2.84 -4.43
N ALA A 164 -18.98 2.07 -4.62
CA ALA A 164 -18.91 0.94 -5.54
C ALA A 164 -19.15 -0.43 -4.86
N GLY A 165 -19.47 -0.44 -3.56
CA GLY A 165 -19.79 -1.65 -2.80
C GLY A 165 -18.62 -2.27 -2.02
N PHE A 166 -17.54 -1.52 -1.80
CA PHE A 166 -16.49 -1.92 -0.84
C PHE A 166 -16.98 -1.70 0.60
N ASP A 167 -16.51 -2.52 1.54
CA ASP A 167 -16.88 -2.44 2.95
C ASP A 167 -16.16 -1.31 3.70
N MET A 168 -14.99 -0.91 3.21
CA MET A 168 -14.19 0.17 3.80
C MET A 168 -13.49 1.02 2.73
N GLY A 169 -13.53 2.34 2.91
CA GLY A 169 -12.75 3.31 2.13
C GLY A 169 -11.51 3.80 2.88
N LEU A 170 -10.38 3.91 2.17
CA LEU A 170 -9.22 4.67 2.63
C LEU A 170 -9.49 6.18 2.51
N ASP A 171 -8.74 6.99 3.26
CA ASP A 171 -8.96 8.44 3.29
C ASP A 171 -8.41 9.17 2.06
N PHE A 172 -7.60 8.46 1.26
CA PHE A 172 -6.90 8.97 0.10
C PHE A 172 -7.47 8.44 -1.21
N THR A 173 -7.50 9.30 -2.23
CA THR A 173 -7.81 8.93 -3.61
C THR A 173 -6.71 8.06 -4.21
N LEU A 174 -6.99 7.42 -5.36
CA LEU A 174 -5.99 6.63 -6.07
C LEU A 174 -4.75 7.47 -6.45
N ASN A 175 -4.94 8.72 -6.88
CA ASN A 175 -3.82 9.58 -7.26
C ASN A 175 -2.92 9.91 -6.07
N GLU A 176 -3.50 10.22 -4.92
CA GLU A 176 -2.76 10.51 -3.69
C GLU A 176 -1.96 9.29 -3.21
N LEU A 177 -2.55 8.10 -3.27
CA LEU A 177 -1.85 6.84 -2.96
C LEU A 177 -0.67 6.59 -3.92
N MET A 178 -0.83 6.89 -5.21
CA MET A 178 0.26 6.76 -6.18
C MET A 178 1.35 7.85 -5.99
N THR A 179 0.97 9.05 -5.58
CA THR A 179 1.92 10.10 -5.18
C THR A 179 2.73 9.67 -3.97
N LEU A 180 2.07 9.14 -2.93
CA LEU A 180 2.72 8.62 -1.74
C LEU A 180 3.69 7.48 -2.07
N ARG A 181 3.28 6.54 -2.93
CA ARG A 181 4.15 5.48 -3.46
C ARG A 181 5.39 6.04 -4.14
N SER A 182 5.22 7.06 -5.00
CA SER A 182 6.33 7.70 -5.71
C SER A 182 7.35 8.33 -4.75
N TRP A 183 6.87 8.99 -3.68
CA TRP A 183 7.74 9.55 -2.65
C TRP A 183 8.53 8.48 -1.92
N LEU A 184 7.90 7.35 -1.56
CA LEU A 184 8.56 6.23 -0.88
C LEU A 184 9.61 5.57 -1.77
N LEU A 185 9.30 5.32 -3.05
CA LEU A 185 10.26 4.79 -4.01
C LEU A 185 11.47 5.71 -4.19
N LYS A 186 11.25 7.02 -4.30
CA LYS A 186 12.35 7.99 -4.36
C LYS A 186 13.20 7.93 -3.10
N CYS A 187 12.58 7.92 -1.93
CA CYS A 187 13.26 7.85 -0.65
C CYS A 187 14.06 6.55 -0.47
N GLN A 188 13.57 5.41 -1.00
CA GLN A 188 14.31 4.15 -1.05
C GLN A 188 15.50 4.22 -2.01
N ALA A 189 15.32 4.81 -3.20
CA ALA A 189 16.41 5.01 -4.16
C ALA A 189 17.52 5.92 -3.60
N ASP A 190 17.14 6.94 -2.83
CA ASP A 190 18.05 7.87 -2.17
C ASP A 190 18.67 7.28 -0.87
N ARG A 191 18.29 6.06 -0.47
CA ARG A 191 18.70 5.37 0.78
C ARG A 191 18.33 6.11 2.06
N GLU A 192 17.27 6.91 2.00
CA GLU A 192 16.72 7.62 3.16
C GLU A 192 15.61 6.81 3.87
N CYS A 193 14.97 5.88 3.16
CA CYS A 193 13.94 4.98 3.66
C CYS A 193 14.49 3.55 3.83
N ALA A 194 13.86 2.78 4.73
CA ALA A 194 14.10 1.35 4.81
C ALA A 194 13.64 0.67 3.50
N SER A 195 14.39 -0.34 3.07
CA SER A 195 14.05 -1.22 1.94
C SER A 195 14.37 -2.66 2.31
N GLU A 196 13.65 -3.61 1.72
CA GLU A 196 13.99 -5.04 1.79
C GLU A 196 15.27 -5.37 1.02
#